data_AF-A0A7V0QRF9-F1
#
_entry.id   AF-A0A7V0QRF9-F1
#
_cell.length_a   1.000
_cell.length_b   1.000
_cell.length_c   1.000
_cell.angle_alpha   90.00
_cell.angle_beta   90.00
_cell.angle_gamma   90.00
#
_symmetry.space_group_name_H-M   'P 1'
#
loop_
_entity.id
_entity.type
_entity.pdbx_description
1 polymer ?
#
loop_
_entity_poly.entity_id
_entity_poly.type
_entity_poly.pdbx_seq_one_letter_code
_entity_poly.pdbx_strand_id
1 'polypeptide(L)'
;MAHDCIGARTPPQLPDSTGGVLMDWQGIITVMWEYLPRLAWAIGIFLFGALAIHGLLRPLGRRLLRRVKWKPAVLSLALSMATTVAWILVISGIFAVLKLTVIAATLSGSLALVALAVAQGAKNTTADIVAGLFLAADEDLDIGYRVTAGGVEGVVERIDLRKTRIRDDQGKLHVIPNRAVEGGTWVVHRKDER
;
A
#
# COMPACT_ATOMS: atom_id res chain seq x y z
N MET A 1 60.94 -55.53 38.62
CA MET A 1 61.18 -55.19 37.20
C MET A 1 59.88 -55.48 36.48
N ALA A 2 59.29 -54.44 35.87
CA ALA A 2 58.09 -54.44 35.02
C ALA A 2 56.75 -54.84 35.68
N HIS A 3 55.65 -54.57 34.97
CA HIS A 3 54.22 -54.71 35.32
C HIS A 3 53.67 -53.50 36.11
N ASP A 4 52.81 -52.61 35.61
CA ASP A 4 51.97 -52.67 34.41
C ASP A 4 51.58 -51.24 34.02
N CYS A 5 52.09 -50.79 32.86
CA CYS A 5 51.51 -49.67 32.13
C CYS A 5 50.66 -50.28 31.02
N ILE A 6 49.37 -49.98 30.96
CA ILE A 6 48.54 -49.75 29.76
C ILE A 6 47.08 -49.72 30.26
N GLY A 7 46.63 -48.52 30.61
CA GLY A 7 45.20 -48.25 30.71
C GLY A 7 44.59 -48.37 29.32
N ALA A 8 43.77 -49.39 29.11
CA ALA A 8 43.02 -49.60 27.88
C ALA A 8 42.07 -48.41 27.66
N ARG A 9 42.46 -47.49 26.77
CA ARG A 9 41.53 -46.51 26.19
C ARG A 9 40.63 -47.27 25.22
N THR A 10 39.39 -47.51 25.63
CA THR A 10 38.32 -47.97 24.74
C THR A 10 38.23 -47.00 23.56
N PRO A 11 38.25 -47.47 22.30
CA PRO A 11 38.11 -46.59 21.16
C PRO A 11 36.72 -45.93 21.17
N PRO A 12 36.58 -44.69 20.68
CA PRO A 12 35.28 -44.03 20.57
C PRO A 12 34.37 -44.87 19.66
N GLN A 13 33.19 -45.20 20.18
CA GLN A 13 32.13 -45.85 19.42
C GLN A 13 31.74 -44.91 18.26
N LEU A 14 31.96 -45.34 17.02
CA LEU A 14 31.46 -44.63 15.84
C LEU A 14 29.94 -44.78 15.81
N PRO A 15 29.17 -43.72 15.47
CA PRO A 15 27.74 -43.84 15.28
C PRO A 15 27.46 -44.94 14.25
N ASP A 16 26.59 -45.85 14.63
CA ASP A 16 26.10 -46.98 13.85
C ASP A 16 25.33 -46.48 12.62
N SER A 17 26.09 -46.18 11.57
CA SER A 17 25.62 -45.68 10.28
C SER A 17 24.74 -46.66 9.50
N THR A 18 24.42 -47.82 10.07
CA THR A 18 23.62 -48.88 9.44
C THR A 18 22.11 -48.74 9.70
N GLY A 19 21.69 -47.85 10.60
CA GLY A 19 20.27 -47.47 10.78
C GLY A 19 19.83 -46.22 10.01
N GLY A 20 20.76 -45.50 9.37
CA GLY A 20 20.53 -44.14 8.86
C GLY A 20 20.40 -43.96 7.35
N VAL A 21 20.41 -45.05 6.54
CA VAL A 21 20.36 -44.96 5.07
C VAL A 21 19.18 -45.71 4.46
N LEU A 22 18.52 -46.59 5.22
CA LEU A 22 17.21 -47.09 4.82
C LEU A 22 16.21 -45.98 5.08
N MET A 23 15.66 -45.42 3.99
CA MET A 23 14.53 -44.49 3.97
C MET A 23 13.65 -44.69 5.21
N ASP A 24 13.66 -43.72 6.14
CA ASP A 24 12.71 -43.68 7.24
C ASP A 24 11.32 -43.47 6.62
N TRP A 25 10.70 -44.56 6.20
CA TRP A 25 9.41 -44.57 5.51
C TRP A 25 8.31 -43.98 6.39
N GLN A 26 8.44 -44.08 7.72
CA GLN A 26 7.51 -43.46 8.64
C GLN A 26 7.71 -41.93 8.70
N GLY A 27 8.96 -41.46 8.69
CA GLY A 27 9.30 -40.04 8.52
C GLY A 27 8.77 -39.45 7.20
N ILE A 28 8.86 -40.19 6.10
CA ILE A 28 8.33 -39.73 4.80
C ILE A 28 6.80 -39.69 4.80
N ILE A 29 6.13 -40.70 5.35
CA ILE A 29 4.66 -40.77 5.40
C ILE A 29 4.09 -39.65 6.27
N THR A 30 4.71 -39.34 7.42
CA THR A 30 4.25 -38.26 8.32
C THR A 30 4.41 -36.88 7.67
N VAL A 31 5.53 -36.65 6.98
CA VAL A 31 5.74 -35.45 6.17
C VAL A 31 4.69 -35.36 5.05
N MET A 32 4.46 -36.43 4.29
CA MET A 32 3.46 -36.41 3.21
C MET A 32 2.04 -36.11 3.70
N TRP A 33 1.63 -36.69 4.85
CA TRP A 33 0.35 -36.39 5.48
C TRP A 33 0.21 -34.96 5.99
N GLU A 34 1.32 -34.32 6.38
CA GLU A 34 1.32 -32.92 6.82
C GLU A 34 1.27 -31.92 5.65
N TYR A 35 1.86 -32.26 4.50
CA TYR A 35 1.90 -31.39 3.33
C TYR A 35 0.65 -31.49 2.44
N LEU A 36 -0.04 -32.64 2.42
CA LEU A 36 -1.24 -32.85 1.61
C LEU A 36 -2.38 -31.84 1.89
N PRO A 37 -2.80 -31.58 3.14
CA PRO A 37 -3.84 -30.58 3.42
C PRO A 37 -3.36 -29.15 3.08
N ARG A 38 -2.06 -28.86 3.17
CA ARG A 38 -1.51 -27.54 2.83
C ARG A 38 -1.58 -27.25 1.34
N LEU A 39 -1.32 -28.25 0.50
CA LEU A 39 -1.50 -28.13 -0.94
C LEU A 39 -2.96 -27.91 -1.29
N ALA A 40 -3.90 -28.58 -0.62
CA ALA A 40 -5.33 -28.34 -0.81
C ALA A 40 -5.71 -26.89 -0.45
N TRP A 41 -5.23 -26.35 0.67
CA TRP A 41 -5.44 -24.94 1.04
C TRP A 41 -4.80 -23.96 0.05
N ALA A 42 -3.59 -24.24 -0.44
CA ALA A 42 -2.91 -23.42 -1.44
C ALA A 42 -3.69 -23.36 -2.75
N ILE A 43 -4.19 -24.50 -3.23
CA ILE A 43 -5.06 -24.58 -4.42
C ILE A 43 -6.37 -23.82 -4.18
N GLY A 44 -6.96 -23.96 -2.99
CA GLY A 44 -8.16 -23.21 -2.59
C GLY A 44 -7.95 -21.69 -2.65
N ILE A 45 -6.85 -21.18 -2.10
CA ILE A 45 -6.48 -19.76 -2.16
C ILE A 45 -6.23 -19.32 -3.61
N PHE A 46 -5.56 -20.13 -4.41
CA PHE A 46 -5.31 -19.83 -5.82
C PHE A 46 -6.62 -19.70 -6.61
N LEU A 47 -7.53 -20.67 -6.46
CA LEU A 47 -8.83 -20.67 -7.13
C LEU A 47 -9.72 -19.52 -6.65
N PHE A 48 -9.76 -19.27 -5.33
CA PHE A 48 -10.50 -18.15 -4.76
C PHE A 48 -9.93 -16.81 -5.23
N GLY A 49 -8.61 -16.66 -5.25
CA GLY A 49 -7.91 -15.48 -5.75
C GLY A 49 -8.20 -15.24 -7.24
N ALA A 50 -8.09 -16.27 -8.06
CA ALA A 50 -8.40 -16.20 -9.49
C ALA A 50 -9.88 -15.83 -9.74
N LEU A 51 -10.81 -16.45 -9.01
CA LEU A 51 -12.24 -16.16 -9.08
C LEU A 51 -12.54 -14.73 -8.63
N ALA A 52 -11.95 -14.26 -7.53
CA ALA A 52 -12.13 -12.90 -7.05
C ALA A 52 -11.57 -11.86 -8.05
N ILE A 53 -10.40 -12.11 -8.63
CA ILE A 53 -9.77 -11.21 -9.60
C ILE A 53 -10.59 -11.12 -10.89
N HIS A 54 -10.96 -12.28 -11.46
CA HIS A 54 -11.71 -12.34 -12.72
C HIS A 54 -13.20 -12.01 -12.55
N GLY A 55 -13.80 -12.38 -11.42
CA GLY A 55 -15.23 -12.28 -11.14
C GLY A 55 -15.66 -11.03 -10.37
N LEU A 56 -14.79 -10.43 -9.55
CA LEU A 56 -15.09 -9.21 -8.80
C LEU A 56 -14.26 -8.03 -9.30
N LEU A 57 -12.94 -8.10 -9.23
CA LEU A 57 -12.06 -6.94 -9.44
C LEU A 57 -12.21 -6.32 -10.84
N ARG A 58 -12.12 -7.15 -11.89
CA ARG A 58 -12.24 -6.71 -13.29
C ARG A 58 -13.64 -6.18 -13.66
N PRO A 59 -14.74 -6.91 -13.43
CA PRO A 59 -16.07 -6.45 -13.81
C PRO A 59 -16.57 -5.31 -12.92
N LEU A 60 -16.29 -5.33 -11.61
CA LEU A 60 -16.66 -4.24 -10.71
C LEU A 60 -15.90 -2.97 -11.05
N GLY A 61 -14.58 -3.07 -11.26
CA GLY A 61 -13.76 -1.92 -11.67
C GLY A 61 -14.26 -1.29 -12.98
N ARG A 62 -14.59 -2.11 -13.99
CA ARG A 62 -15.19 -1.61 -15.24
C ARG A 62 -16.62 -1.06 -15.07
N ARG A 63 -17.39 -1.54 -14.09
CA ARG A 63 -18.76 -1.04 -13.81
C ARG A 63 -18.73 0.29 -13.06
N LEU A 64 -17.90 0.39 -12.01
CA LEU A 64 -17.79 1.57 -11.17
C LEU A 64 -17.15 2.74 -11.95
N LEU A 65 -16.06 2.48 -12.67
CA LEU A 65 -15.36 3.52 -13.41
C LEU A 65 -16.05 3.91 -14.74
N ARG A 66 -17.06 3.18 -15.20
CA ARG A 66 -17.91 3.63 -16.34
C ARG A 66 -18.75 4.87 -16.01
N ARG A 67 -18.98 5.15 -14.72
CA ARG A 67 -19.66 6.38 -14.26
C ARG A 67 -18.78 7.62 -14.37
N VAL A 68 -17.47 7.42 -14.51
CA VAL A 68 -16.46 8.45 -14.40
C VAL A 68 -15.86 8.68 -15.80
N LYS A 69 -15.94 9.92 -16.32
CA LYS A 69 -15.50 10.29 -17.69
C LYS A 69 -13.97 10.34 -17.85
N TRP A 70 -13.25 9.33 -17.39
CA TRP A 70 -11.80 9.28 -17.50
C TRP A 70 -11.37 8.68 -18.84
N LYS A 71 -10.17 9.05 -19.31
CA LYS A 71 -9.62 8.50 -20.54
C LYS A 71 -9.48 6.97 -20.40
N PRO A 72 -9.84 6.18 -21.43
CA PRO A 72 -9.79 4.72 -21.36
C PRO A 72 -8.39 4.17 -21.07
N ALA A 73 -7.34 4.91 -21.45
CA ALA A 73 -5.95 4.58 -21.13
C ALA A 73 -5.63 4.63 -19.63
N VAL A 74 -6.21 5.58 -18.89
CA VAL A 74 -5.99 5.68 -17.43
C VAL A 74 -6.71 4.53 -16.72
N LEU A 75 -7.90 4.17 -17.21
CA LEU A 75 -8.67 3.05 -16.69
C LEU A 75 -7.96 1.71 -16.90
N SER A 76 -7.40 1.47 -18.08
CA SER A 76 -6.68 0.22 -18.36
C SER A 76 -5.43 0.10 -17.50
N LEU A 77 -4.69 1.19 -17.30
CA LEU A 77 -3.52 1.25 -16.42
C LEU A 77 -3.89 1.00 -14.95
N ALA A 78 -4.93 1.65 -14.43
CA ALA A 78 -5.34 1.45 -13.04
C ALA A 78 -5.78 0.00 -12.77
N LEU A 79 -6.56 -0.59 -13.68
CA LEU A 79 -7.02 -1.97 -13.55
C LEU A 79 -5.88 -2.98 -13.72
N SER A 80 -4.91 -2.73 -14.61
CA SER A 80 -3.76 -3.62 -14.77
C SER A 80 -2.89 -3.60 -13.52
N MET A 81 -2.58 -2.42 -12.97
CA MET A 81 -1.85 -2.29 -11.71
C MET A 81 -2.57 -2.99 -10.55
N ALA A 82 -3.86 -2.76 -10.38
CA ALA A 82 -4.66 -3.41 -9.33
C ALA A 82 -4.66 -4.95 -9.48
N THR A 83 -4.75 -5.45 -10.71
CA THR A 83 -4.71 -6.89 -11.00
C THR A 83 -3.34 -7.48 -10.65
N THR A 84 -2.25 -6.80 -11.01
CA THR A 84 -0.89 -7.24 -10.69
C THR A 84 -0.67 -7.30 -9.17
N VAL A 85 -1.07 -6.26 -8.45
CA VAL A 85 -0.97 -6.22 -6.98
C VAL A 85 -1.77 -7.35 -6.34
N ALA A 86 -3.00 -7.60 -6.81
CA ALA A 86 -3.83 -8.69 -6.31
C ALA A 86 -3.17 -10.06 -6.50
N TRP A 87 -2.54 -10.31 -7.65
CA TRP A 87 -1.80 -11.56 -7.89
C TRP A 87 -0.59 -11.71 -6.97
N ILE A 88 0.16 -10.64 -6.73
CA ILE A 88 1.30 -10.66 -5.79
C ILE A 88 0.82 -11.07 -4.38
N LEU A 89 -0.33 -10.53 -3.92
CA LEU A 89 -0.90 -10.89 -2.63
C LEU A 89 -1.37 -12.34 -2.57
N VAL A 90 -2.00 -12.86 -3.63
CA VAL A 90 -2.41 -14.27 -3.72
C VAL A 90 -1.20 -15.20 -3.66
N ILE A 91 -0.15 -14.90 -4.43
CA ILE A 91 1.10 -15.67 -4.46
C ILE A 91 1.79 -15.63 -3.09
N SER A 92 1.85 -14.45 -2.46
CA SER A 92 2.37 -14.30 -1.11
C SER A 92 1.59 -15.13 -0.09
N GLY A 93 0.26 -15.14 -0.17
CA GLY A 93 -0.61 -15.98 0.66
C GLY A 93 -0.36 -17.48 0.49
N ILE A 94 -0.13 -17.93 -0.76
CA ILE A 94 0.24 -19.33 -1.05
C ILE A 94 1.57 -19.68 -0.38
N PHE A 95 2.59 -18.83 -0.52
CA PHE A 95 3.89 -19.07 0.12
C PHE A 95 3.80 -19.09 1.65
N ALA A 96 2.93 -18.27 2.25
CA ALA A 96 2.69 -18.29 3.68
C ALA A 96 2.13 -19.64 4.16
N VAL A 97 1.15 -20.22 3.44
CA VAL A 97 0.57 -21.55 3.76
C VAL A 97 1.59 -22.68 3.59
N LEU A 98 2.52 -22.54 2.64
CA LEU A 98 3.60 -23.51 2.41
C LEU A 98 4.75 -23.41 3.43
N LYS A 99 4.61 -22.60 4.50
CA LYS A 99 5.67 -22.28 5.48
C LYS A 99 6.91 -21.59 4.89
N LEU A 100 6.81 -21.03 3.69
CA LEU A 100 7.83 -20.19 3.08
C LEU A 100 7.64 -18.73 3.53
N THR A 101 7.58 -18.53 4.85
CA THR A 101 7.17 -17.28 5.48
C THR A 101 8.13 -16.13 5.18
N VAL A 102 9.43 -16.40 5.05
CA VAL A 102 10.43 -15.38 4.67
C VAL A 102 10.17 -14.84 3.26
N ILE A 103 9.85 -15.73 2.31
CA ILE A 103 9.54 -15.35 0.93
C ILE A 103 8.23 -14.56 0.89
N ALA A 104 7.18 -15.06 1.56
CA ALA A 104 5.89 -14.37 1.67
C ALA A 104 6.03 -12.97 2.31
N ALA A 105 6.75 -12.86 3.42
CA ALA A 105 7.00 -11.59 4.11
C ALA A 105 7.78 -10.60 3.22
N THR A 106 8.76 -11.08 2.46
CA THR A 106 9.54 -10.24 1.54
C THR A 106 8.66 -9.70 0.40
N LEU A 107 7.80 -10.54 -0.19
CA LEU A 107 6.88 -10.13 -1.24
C LEU A 107 5.84 -9.12 -0.73
N SER A 108 5.17 -9.40 0.38
CA SER A 108 4.19 -8.48 0.96
C SER A 108 4.84 -7.20 1.50
N GLY A 109 6.03 -7.32 2.09
CA GLY A 109 6.78 -6.18 2.63
C GLY A 109 7.26 -5.21 1.55
N SER A 110 7.80 -5.73 0.43
CA SER A 110 8.18 -4.89 -0.71
C SER A 110 6.98 -4.17 -1.32
N LEU A 111 5.83 -4.86 -1.44
CA LEU A 111 4.59 -4.24 -1.88
C LEU A 111 4.13 -3.13 -0.94
N ALA A 112 4.28 -3.30 0.38
CA ALA A 112 3.96 -2.26 1.36
C ALA A 112 4.84 -1.01 1.18
N LEU A 113 6.14 -1.17 0.92
CA LEU A 113 7.04 -0.05 0.64
C LEU A 113 6.66 0.70 -0.65
N VAL A 114 6.30 -0.03 -1.71
CA VAL A 114 5.82 0.58 -2.96
C VAL A 114 4.51 1.33 -2.72
N ALA A 115 3.57 0.73 -1.97
CA ALA A 115 2.31 1.37 -1.61
C ALA A 115 2.54 2.67 -0.82
N LEU A 116 3.50 2.67 0.11
CA LEU A 116 3.89 3.87 0.85
C LEU A 116 4.45 4.97 -0.07
N ALA A 117 5.31 4.60 -1.04
CA ALA A 117 5.84 5.55 -2.01
C ALA A 117 4.73 6.19 -2.86
N VAL A 118 3.76 5.38 -3.32
CA VAL A 118 2.59 5.88 -4.07
C VAL A 118 1.73 6.80 -3.19
N ALA A 119 1.49 6.42 -1.93
CA ALA A 119 0.73 7.23 -0.98
C ALA A 119 1.40 8.59 -0.74
N GLN A 120 2.73 8.61 -0.63
CA GLN A 120 3.50 9.83 -0.46
C GLN A 120 3.39 10.76 -1.68
N GLY A 121 3.30 10.20 -2.89
CA GLY A 121 3.02 10.98 -4.10
C GLY A 121 1.65 11.67 -4.09
N ALA A 122 0.66 11.07 -3.43
CA ALA A 122 -0.69 11.62 -3.30
C ALA A 122 -0.89 12.55 -2.10
N LYS A 123 0.00 12.52 -1.10
CA LYS A 123 -0.11 13.25 0.18
C LYS A 123 -0.49 14.72 0.00
N ASN A 124 0.15 15.41 -0.94
CA ASN A 124 -0.10 16.83 -1.19
C ASN A 124 -1.53 17.10 -1.68
N THR A 125 -2.05 16.25 -2.57
CA THR A 125 -3.41 16.39 -3.11
C THR A 125 -4.45 16.15 -2.02
N THR A 126 -4.24 15.16 -1.16
CA THR A 126 -5.14 14.91 -0.02
C THR A 126 -5.13 16.09 0.96
N ALA A 127 -3.96 16.63 1.27
CA ALA A 127 -3.84 17.81 2.13
C ALA A 127 -4.56 19.03 1.53
N ASP A 128 -4.43 19.25 0.22
CA ASP A 128 -5.14 20.32 -0.48
C ASP A 128 -6.68 20.17 -0.38
N ILE A 129 -7.20 18.95 -0.47
CA ILE A 129 -8.65 18.68 -0.40
C ILE A 129 -9.20 18.95 1.01
N VAL A 130 -8.49 18.48 2.02
CA VAL A 130 -8.87 18.69 3.43
C VAL A 130 -8.81 20.17 3.77
N ALA A 131 -7.72 20.85 3.41
CA ALA A 131 -7.60 22.30 3.58
C ALA A 131 -8.71 23.05 2.82
N GLY A 132 -9.05 22.64 1.60
CA GLY A 132 -10.14 23.25 0.85
C GLY A 132 -11.51 23.14 1.52
N LEU A 133 -11.77 22.02 2.20
CA LEU A 133 -13.02 21.85 2.95
C LEU A 133 -13.07 22.75 4.18
N PHE A 134 -11.95 22.91 4.90
CA PHE A 134 -11.86 23.83 6.04
C PHE A 134 -11.99 25.29 5.61
N LEU A 135 -11.23 25.72 4.60
CA LEU A 135 -11.30 27.08 4.05
C LEU A 135 -12.70 27.43 3.54
N ALA A 136 -13.40 26.49 2.89
CA ALA A 136 -14.75 26.73 2.40
C ALA A 136 -15.82 26.77 3.51
N ALA A 137 -15.49 26.28 4.71
CA ALA A 137 -16.37 26.31 5.88
C ALA A 137 -16.02 27.47 6.84
N ASP A 138 -14.90 28.15 6.63
CA ASP A 138 -14.44 29.28 7.43
C ASP A 138 -15.18 30.57 7.02
N GLU A 139 -15.64 31.34 8.00
CA GLU A 139 -16.35 32.60 7.78
C GLU A 139 -15.41 33.79 7.52
N ASP A 140 -14.13 33.67 7.92
CA ASP A 140 -13.13 34.71 7.75
C ASP A 140 -12.55 34.76 6.32
N LEU A 141 -12.77 33.69 5.53
CA LEU A 141 -12.32 33.58 4.14
C LEU A 141 -13.49 33.32 3.19
N ASP A 142 -14.28 34.36 2.92
CA ASP A 142 -15.42 34.28 2.00
C ASP A 142 -15.12 34.88 0.61
N ILE A 143 -15.91 34.48 -0.38
CA ILE A 143 -15.85 34.97 -1.75
C ILE A 143 -16.21 36.47 -1.76
N GLY A 144 -15.35 37.27 -2.38
CA GLY A 144 -15.48 38.72 -2.44
C GLY A 144 -14.72 39.47 -1.34
N TYR A 145 -14.15 38.76 -0.35
CA TYR A 145 -13.34 39.42 0.69
C TYR A 145 -11.95 39.73 0.16
N ARG A 146 -11.41 40.87 0.61
CA ARG A 146 -10.02 41.24 0.36
C ARG A 146 -9.14 40.66 1.46
N VAL A 147 -8.23 39.79 1.06
CA VAL A 147 -7.35 39.06 1.97
C VAL A 147 -5.92 39.03 1.45
N THR A 148 -4.97 38.95 2.39
CA THR A 148 -3.61 38.51 2.09
C THR A 148 -3.47 37.07 2.54
N ALA A 149 -3.32 36.16 1.58
CA ALA A 149 -3.22 34.73 1.82
C ALA A 149 -2.22 34.09 0.85
N GLY A 150 -1.43 33.14 1.32
CA GLY A 150 -0.44 32.44 0.48
C GLY A 150 0.61 33.35 -0.17
N GLY A 151 0.91 34.50 0.44
CA GLY A 151 1.88 35.48 -0.06
C GLY A 151 1.35 36.41 -1.16
N VAL A 152 0.05 36.42 -1.42
CA VAL A 152 -0.61 37.32 -2.39
C VAL A 152 -1.72 38.09 -1.69
N GLU A 153 -1.84 39.37 -2.02
CA GLU A 153 -2.96 40.23 -1.60
C GLU A 153 -3.93 40.46 -2.76
N GLY A 154 -5.23 40.34 -2.48
CA GLY A 154 -6.27 40.57 -3.47
C GLY A 154 -7.65 40.12 -3.00
N VAL A 155 -8.59 40.01 -3.93
CA VAL A 155 -9.97 39.59 -3.66
C VAL A 155 -10.14 38.10 -3.97
N VAL A 156 -10.75 37.35 -3.05
CA VAL A 156 -11.08 35.92 -3.25
C VAL A 156 -12.19 35.79 -4.28
N GLU A 157 -11.91 35.13 -5.40
CA GLU A 157 -12.94 34.91 -6.43
C GLU A 157 -13.67 33.58 -6.28
N ARG A 158 -12.93 32.55 -5.85
CA ARG A 158 -13.46 31.20 -5.71
C ARG A 158 -12.53 30.34 -4.86
N ILE A 159 -13.15 29.52 -4.02
CA ILE A 159 -12.50 28.42 -3.31
C ILE A 159 -12.96 27.12 -4.00
N ASP A 160 -12.05 26.43 -4.69
CA ASP A 160 -12.30 25.07 -5.17
C ASP A 160 -11.86 24.05 -4.10
N LEU A 161 -12.24 22.79 -4.29
CA LEU A 161 -11.76 21.65 -3.50
C LEU A 161 -10.24 21.62 -3.27
N ARG A 162 -9.42 21.99 -4.26
CA ARG A 162 -7.95 21.86 -4.19
C ARG A 162 -7.21 23.20 -4.19
N LYS A 163 -7.81 24.23 -4.79
CA LYS A 163 -7.13 25.48 -5.11
C LYS A 163 -8.04 26.66 -4.83
N THR A 164 -7.45 27.71 -4.28
CA THR A 164 -8.11 29.00 -4.06
C THR A 164 -7.61 29.98 -5.11
N ARG A 165 -8.52 30.79 -5.63
CA ARG A 165 -8.25 31.79 -6.66
C ARG A 165 -8.40 33.18 -6.07
N ILE A 166 -7.33 33.96 -6.11
CA ILE A 166 -7.28 35.34 -5.61
C ILE A 166 -6.89 36.24 -6.77
N ARG A 167 -7.63 37.32 -7.00
CA ARG A 167 -7.30 38.31 -8.03
C ARG A 167 -6.70 39.56 -7.40
N ASP A 168 -5.53 39.96 -7.86
CA ASP A 168 -4.86 41.17 -7.38
C ASP A 168 -5.46 42.44 -8.00
N ASP A 169 -5.01 43.60 -7.51
CA ASP A 169 -5.46 44.91 -8.00
C ASP A 169 -4.97 45.24 -9.42
N GLN A 170 -3.99 44.49 -9.93
CA GLN A 170 -3.53 44.56 -11.31
C GLN A 170 -4.39 43.69 -12.25
N GLY A 171 -5.40 42.98 -11.71
CA GLY A 171 -6.29 42.10 -12.46
C GLY A 171 -5.71 40.70 -12.75
N LYS A 172 -4.55 40.35 -12.20
CA LYS A 172 -3.93 39.03 -12.38
C LYS A 172 -4.54 38.01 -11.42
N LEU A 173 -4.82 36.83 -11.96
CA LEU A 173 -5.39 35.72 -11.22
C LEU A 173 -4.29 34.82 -10.65
N HIS A 174 -4.22 34.74 -9.33
CA HIS A 174 -3.31 33.87 -8.60
C HIS A 174 -4.03 32.58 -8.20
N VAL A 175 -3.44 31.44 -8.55
CA VAL A 175 -4.03 30.12 -8.30
C VAL A 175 -3.15 29.37 -7.29
N ILE A 176 -3.61 29.31 -6.05
CA ILE A 176 -2.83 28.85 -4.91
C ILE A 176 -3.40 27.51 -4.41
N PRO A 177 -2.57 26.49 -4.12
CA PRO A 177 -3.05 25.26 -3.49
C PRO A 177 -3.58 25.56 -2.09
N ASN A 178 -4.73 25.00 -1.72
CA ASN A 178 -5.42 25.30 -0.46
C ASN A 178 -4.55 25.05 0.77
N ARG A 179 -3.70 24.01 0.75
CA ARG A 179 -2.77 23.73 1.87
C ARG A 179 -1.81 24.88 2.18
N ALA A 180 -1.49 25.72 1.20
CA ALA A 180 -0.59 26.86 1.38
C ALA A 180 -1.32 28.10 1.92
N VAL A 181 -2.64 28.15 1.76
CA VAL A 181 -3.50 29.18 2.34
C VAL A 181 -3.79 28.82 3.80
N GLU A 182 -4.33 27.61 4.03
CA GLU A 182 -4.67 27.09 5.37
C GLU A 182 -3.44 26.92 6.27
N GLY A 183 -2.31 26.50 5.70
CA GLY A 183 -1.08 26.26 6.46
C GLY A 183 -0.32 27.54 6.86
N GLY A 184 -0.77 28.72 6.41
CA GLY A 184 -0.14 30.01 6.70
C GLY A 184 -1.12 30.97 7.39
N THR A 185 -0.61 32.09 7.88
CA THR A 185 -1.48 33.16 8.39
C THR A 185 -2.11 33.91 7.22
N TRP A 186 -3.43 34.10 7.26
CA TRP A 186 -4.13 35.03 6.37
C TRP A 186 -4.55 36.28 7.15
N VAL A 187 -4.56 37.42 6.45
CA VAL A 187 -5.02 38.71 6.99
C VAL A 187 -6.21 39.17 6.19
N VAL A 188 -7.31 39.47 6.87
CA VAL A 188 -8.53 40.00 6.25
C VAL A 188 -8.50 41.52 6.35
N HIS A 189 -8.47 42.19 5.20
CA HIS A 189 -8.30 43.65 5.15
C HIS A 189 -9.63 44.41 5.23
N ARG A 190 -10.72 43.82 4.73
CA ARG A 190 -12.05 44.42 4.85
C ARG A 190 -13.16 43.41 4.62
N LYS A 191 -14.02 43.25 5.62
CA LYS A 191 -15.38 42.73 5.49
C LYS A 191 -16.23 43.94 5.07
N ASP A 192 -16.38 44.21 3.77
CA ASP A 192 -17.27 45.28 3.34
C ASP A 192 -18.71 44.82 3.64
N GLU A 193 -19.20 45.17 4.83
CA GLU A 193 -20.61 45.12 5.19
C GLU A 193 -21.38 45.98 4.17
N ARG A 194 -22.16 45.34 3.31
CA ARG A 194 -23.32 45.94 2.65
C ARG A 194 -24.58 45.37 3.27
#